data_AF-A0A4V6MVJ6-F1
#
_entry.id   AF-A0A4V6MVJ6-F1
#
_cell.length_a   1.000
_cell.length_b   1.000
_cell.length_c   1.000
_cell.angle_alpha   90.00
_cell.angle_beta   90.00
_cell.angle_gamma   90.00
#
_symmetry.space_group_name_H-M   'P 1'
#
loop_
_entity.id
_entity.type
_entity.pdbx_description
1 polymer ?
#
loop_
_entity_poly.entity_id
_entity_poly.type
_entity_poly.pdbx_seq_one_letter_code
_entity_poly.pdbx_strand_id
1 'polypeptide(L)'
;MFDEALFKNLLNETSSLIKNLEESKDIEMEDRISCNVLALKVLANDIEDEDLKSSVLKKIESIYNTGIYMSDNINNEYQIKGDKETKIREKSKNDKEMANIEIRETDELRNRLETDLLNYSKLLNQKVKNFKTKIDEDTEVLQNTENIFSKNLFGVEDGVSRLRKQVMGGFSPLRMLFLSIFIFLLMYFFIRFF
;
A
#
# COMPACT_ATOMS: atom_id res chain seq x y z
N MET A 1 20.38 9.61 -12.51
CA MET A 1 20.75 11.01 -12.23
C MET A 1 20.21 11.32 -10.85
N PHE A 2 21.07 11.71 -9.93
CA PHE A 2 20.69 11.98 -8.54
C PHE A 2 19.67 13.14 -8.45
N ASP A 3 18.53 12.90 -7.82
CA ASP A 3 17.51 13.92 -7.56
C ASP A 3 17.70 14.53 -6.17
N GLU A 4 18.41 15.66 -6.13
CA GLU A 4 18.73 16.37 -4.90
C GLU A 4 17.50 16.92 -4.18
N ALA A 5 16.47 17.33 -4.92
CA ALA A 5 15.26 17.91 -4.34
C ALA A 5 14.43 16.82 -3.63
N LEU A 6 14.26 15.67 -4.28
CA LEU A 6 13.62 14.50 -3.69
C LEU A 6 14.39 14.02 -2.45
N PHE A 7 15.71 13.91 -2.55
CA PHE A 7 16.57 13.47 -1.45
C PHE A 7 16.45 14.38 -0.22
N LYS A 8 16.49 15.71 -0.41
CA LYS A 8 16.33 16.68 0.69
C LYS A 8 14.96 16.59 1.35
N ASN A 9 13.89 16.45 0.57
CA ASN A 9 12.54 16.33 1.11
C ASN A 9 12.40 15.07 1.95
N LEU A 10 12.88 13.93 1.44
CA LEU A 10 12.80 12.65 2.13
C LEU A 10 13.64 12.65 3.42
N LEU A 11 14.81 13.29 3.40
CA LEU A 11 15.67 13.44 4.58
C LEU A 11 15.00 14.29 5.67
N ASN A 12 14.37 15.41 5.29
CA ASN A 12 13.66 16.30 6.21
C ASN A 12 12.43 15.63 6.82
N GLU A 13 11.66 14.90 6.00
CA GLU A 13 10.51 14.12 6.44
C GLU A 13 10.96 13.04 7.43
N THR A 14 11.99 12.24 7.08
CA THR A 14 12.53 11.19 7.96
C THR A 14 13.02 11.77 9.29
N SER A 15 13.71 12.90 9.27
CA SER A 15 14.20 13.57 10.49
C SER A 15 13.04 14.05 11.37
N SER A 16 11.96 14.51 10.76
CA SER A 16 10.75 14.96 11.46
C SER A 16 9.97 13.77 12.04
N LEU A 17 9.87 12.66 11.31
CA LEU A 17 9.25 11.42 11.79
C LEU A 17 10.03 10.83 12.96
N ILE A 18 11.38 10.80 12.90
CA ILE A 18 12.20 10.33 14.02
C ILE A 18 11.98 11.19 15.26
N LYS A 19 11.92 12.51 15.10
CA LYS A 19 11.64 13.42 16.22
C LYS A 19 10.25 13.21 16.81
N ASN A 20 9.24 12.95 15.97
CA ASN A 20 7.88 12.70 16.43
C ASN A 20 7.72 11.30 17.04
N LEU A 21 8.53 10.32 16.63
CA LEU A 21 8.59 9.00 17.24
C LEU A 21 9.06 9.08 18.71
N GLU A 22 9.89 10.07 19.07
CA GLU A 22 10.24 10.36 20.47
C GLU A 22 8.99 10.67 21.33
N GLU A 23 7.95 11.25 20.72
CA GLU A 23 6.75 11.73 21.40
C GLU A 23 5.56 10.75 21.29
N SER A 24 5.48 9.97 20.22
CA SER A 24 4.39 9.01 19.97
C SER A 24 4.92 7.63 19.56
N LYS A 25 4.61 6.60 20.36
CA LYS A 25 4.96 5.18 20.12
C LYS A 25 4.10 4.54 19.02
N ASP A 26 4.12 5.12 17.83
CA ASP A 26 3.34 4.64 16.69
C ASP A 26 4.17 3.71 15.80
N ILE A 27 3.75 2.44 15.73
CA ILE A 27 4.37 1.38 14.93
C ILE A 27 4.33 1.74 13.43
N GLU A 28 3.29 2.44 12.97
CA GLU A 28 3.18 2.87 11.56
C GLU A 28 4.25 3.92 11.22
N MET A 29 4.66 4.72 12.21
CA MET A 29 5.71 5.73 12.06
C MET A 29 7.09 5.09 11.93
N GLU A 30 7.36 4.02 12.67
CA GLU A 30 8.60 3.24 12.61
C GLU A 30 8.78 2.55 11.25
N ASP A 31 7.71 1.97 10.70
CA ASP A 31 7.69 1.37 9.37
C ASP A 31 7.97 2.41 8.27
N ARG A 32 7.38 3.61 8.39
CA ARG A 32 7.61 4.73 7.44
C ARG A 32 9.05 5.26 7.50
N ILE A 33 9.63 5.39 8.70
CA ILE A 33 11.04 5.78 8.86
C ILE A 33 11.95 4.75 8.18
N SER A 34 11.72 3.45 8.39
CA SER A 34 12.51 2.39 7.77
C SER A 34 12.42 2.40 6.25
N CYS A 35 11.23 2.61 5.70
CA CYS A 35 11.04 2.73 4.25
C CYS A 35 11.76 3.96 3.68
N ASN A 36 11.68 5.11 4.35
CA ASN A 36 12.33 6.34 3.90
C ASN A 36 13.86 6.22 3.95
N VAL A 37 14.41 5.57 4.97
CA VAL A 37 15.86 5.29 5.05
C VAL A 37 16.33 4.38 3.92
N LEU A 38 15.56 3.35 3.56
CA LEU A 38 15.85 2.51 2.41
C LEU A 38 15.86 3.31 1.10
N ALA A 39 14.85 4.16 0.90
CA ALA A 39 14.79 5.03 -0.28
C ALA A 39 15.99 6.01 -0.34
N LEU A 40 16.38 6.62 0.79
CA LEU A 40 17.56 7.48 0.88
C LEU A 40 18.85 6.73 0.54
N LYS A 41 19.01 5.47 0.99
CA LYS A 41 20.17 4.64 0.64
C LYS A 41 20.22 4.32 -0.86
N VAL A 42 19.08 4.01 -1.46
CA VAL A 42 18.97 3.76 -2.91
C VAL A 42 19.33 5.03 -3.70
N LEU A 43 18.79 6.19 -3.31
CA LEU A 43 19.11 7.47 -3.95
C LEU A 43 20.58 7.86 -3.77
N ALA A 44 21.16 7.60 -2.61
CA ALA A 44 22.58 7.88 -2.35
C ALA A 44 23.53 7.01 -3.19
N ASN A 45 23.09 5.83 -3.65
CA ASN A 45 23.90 4.97 -4.52
C ASN A 45 24.09 5.55 -5.94
N ASP A 46 23.22 6.48 -6.35
CA ASP A 46 23.33 7.18 -7.64
C ASP A 46 24.33 8.36 -7.60
N ILE A 47 24.99 8.62 -6.47
CA ILE A 47 26.04 9.63 -6.34
C ILE A 47 27.33 9.08 -6.97
N GLU A 48 27.86 9.78 -7.96
CA GLU A 48 29.08 9.40 -8.69
C GLU A 48 30.37 9.55 -7.86
N ASP A 49 30.38 10.49 -6.92
CA ASP A 49 31.49 10.73 -5.99
C ASP A 49 31.42 9.74 -4.82
N GLU A 50 32.34 8.77 -4.79
CA GLU A 50 32.36 7.72 -3.76
C GLU A 50 32.67 8.24 -2.35
N ASP A 51 33.46 9.30 -2.21
CA ASP A 51 33.75 9.90 -0.91
C ASP A 51 32.50 10.60 -0.35
N LEU A 52 31.79 11.33 -1.22
CA LEU A 52 30.52 11.97 -0.90
C LEU A 52 29.44 10.93 -0.59
N LYS A 53 29.35 9.87 -1.40
CA LYS A 53 28.42 8.75 -1.20
C LYS A 53 28.66 8.05 0.13
N SER A 54 29.91 7.74 0.48
CA SER A 54 30.26 7.13 1.77
C SER A 54 29.86 8.03 2.94
N SER A 55 30.13 9.34 2.83
CA SER A 55 29.74 10.32 3.85
C SER A 55 28.22 10.41 4.02
N VAL A 56 27.48 10.45 2.90
CA VAL A 56 26.01 10.51 2.89
C VAL A 56 25.41 9.23 3.48
N LEU A 57 25.90 8.05 3.10
CA LEU A 57 25.43 6.77 3.64
C LEU A 57 25.68 6.66 5.14
N LYS A 58 26.87 7.07 5.62
CA LYS A 58 27.17 7.14 7.06
C LYS A 58 26.23 8.08 7.80
N LYS A 59 25.86 9.20 7.19
CA LYS A 59 24.93 10.16 7.78
C LYS A 59 23.50 9.61 7.85
N ILE A 60 23.04 8.93 6.79
CA ILE A 60 21.73 8.23 6.77
C ILE A 60 21.70 7.15 7.85
N GLU A 61 22.77 6.38 7.99
CA GLU A 61 22.89 5.34 9.01
C GLU A 61 22.93 5.91 10.43
N SER A 62 23.64 7.02 10.64
CA SER A 62 23.61 7.73 11.93
C SER A 62 22.20 8.20 12.30
N ILE A 63 21.45 8.75 11.34
CA ILE A 63 20.07 9.23 11.57
C ILE A 63 19.16 8.06 11.93
N TYR A 64 19.27 6.95 11.19
CA TYR A 64 18.47 5.75 11.44
C TYR A 64 18.79 5.13 12.79
N ASN A 65 20.07 5.00 13.13
CA ASN A 65 20.51 4.46 14.41
C ASN A 65 20.04 5.33 15.58
N THR A 66 20.05 6.66 15.45
CA THR A 66 19.45 7.55 16.46
C THR A 66 17.97 7.26 16.68
N GLY A 67 17.22 6.94 15.62
CA GLY A 67 15.81 6.52 15.74
C GLY A 67 15.62 5.13 16.36
N ILE A 68 16.46 4.15 16.02
CA ILE A 68 16.36 2.77 16.54
C ILE A 68 16.79 2.65 18.00
N TYR A 69 17.89 3.31 18.40
CA TYR A 69 18.35 3.28 19.80
C TYR A 69 17.31 3.88 20.78
N MET A 70 16.29 4.58 20.28
CA MET A 70 15.17 5.06 21.09
C MET A 70 14.03 4.03 21.21
N SER A 71 13.83 3.15 20.21
CA SER A 71 12.88 2.03 20.26
C SER A 71 13.34 0.94 21.24
N ASP A 72 14.64 0.61 21.23
CA ASP A 72 15.22 -0.44 22.08
C ASP A 72 15.44 -0.02 23.55
N ASN A 73 15.58 1.28 23.84
CA ASN A 73 15.79 1.76 25.21
C ASN A 73 14.48 1.87 26.01
N ILE A 74 13.32 1.92 25.34
CA ILE A 74 11.99 1.97 25.99
C ILE A 74 11.51 0.57 26.41
N ASN A 75 11.92 -0.49 25.71
CA ASN A 75 11.59 -1.86 26.11
C ASN A 75 12.44 -2.39 27.29
N ASN A 76 13.55 -1.72 27.60
CA ASN A 76 14.45 -2.10 28.71
C ASN A 76 14.26 -1.29 30.00
N GLU A 77 13.39 -0.26 30.03
CA GLU A 77 13.12 0.52 31.25
C GLU A 77 12.23 -0.20 32.29
N TYR A 78 11.83 -1.46 32.04
CA TYR A 78 11.18 -2.30 33.04
C TYR A 78 12.14 -3.18 33.87
N GLN A 79 13.46 -3.17 33.64
CA GLN A 79 14.37 -4.07 34.39
C GLN A 79 15.72 -3.51 34.86
N ILE A 80 15.96 -2.19 34.91
CA ILE A 80 17.22 -1.67 35.48
C ILE A 80 16.95 -0.64 36.59
N LYS A 81 16.35 -1.13 37.68
CA LYS A 81 16.62 -0.65 39.04
C LYS A 81 17.33 -1.76 39.80
N GLY A 82 18.65 -1.80 39.67
CA GLY A 82 19.51 -2.72 40.41
C GLY A 82 20.98 -2.35 40.21
N ASP A 83 21.54 -1.75 41.24
CA ASP A 83 22.96 -1.65 41.58
C ASP A 83 23.91 -0.86 40.66
N LYS A 84 24.07 0.40 41.07
CA LYS A 84 25.35 1.13 40.99
C LYS A 84 26.31 0.51 42.01
N GLU A 85 27.43 0.00 41.54
CA GLU A 85 28.79 0.04 42.15
C GLU A 85 29.62 -1.07 41.46
N THR A 86 30.70 -0.76 40.74
CA THR A 86 32.01 -0.61 41.38
C THR A 86 33.04 -0.07 40.40
N LYS A 87 33.95 0.70 40.96
CA LYS A 87 35.05 1.40 40.30
C LYS A 87 36.34 0.57 40.43
N ILE A 88 37.16 0.62 39.38
CA ILE A 88 38.65 0.63 39.40
C ILE A 88 39.40 -0.71 39.38
N ARG A 89 40.36 -0.75 38.42
CA ARG A 89 41.60 -1.58 38.30
C ARG A 89 41.46 -2.99 37.73
N GLU A 90 41.80 -3.13 36.43
CA GLU A 90 42.78 -4.12 35.95
C GLU A 90 43.24 -3.78 34.51
N LYS A 91 44.10 -2.76 34.41
CA LYS A 91 44.66 -2.28 33.14
C LYS A 91 45.99 -3.02 32.86
N SER A 92 45.94 -4.34 32.60
CA SER A 92 47.10 -5.07 32.02
C SER A 92 46.83 -6.52 31.52
N LYS A 93 45.60 -7.05 31.58
CA LYS A 93 45.22 -8.37 31.00
C LYS A 93 44.13 -8.31 29.92
N ASN A 94 43.60 -7.12 29.62
CA ASN A 94 42.35 -6.94 28.89
C ASN A 94 42.37 -7.21 27.39
N ASP A 95 43.51 -7.21 26.71
CA ASP A 95 43.49 -7.20 25.23
C ASP A 95 43.16 -8.57 24.62
N LYS A 96 43.31 -9.66 25.36
CA LYS A 96 42.95 -11.03 24.91
C LYS A 96 41.59 -11.51 25.41
N GLU A 97 41.10 -11.00 26.54
CA GLU A 97 39.75 -11.29 27.03
C GLU A 97 38.71 -10.37 26.38
N MET A 98 39.03 -9.08 26.11
CA MET A 98 38.14 -8.21 25.35
C MET A 98 37.88 -8.73 23.94
N ALA A 99 38.91 -9.24 23.25
CA ALA A 99 38.73 -9.82 21.91
C ALA A 99 37.80 -11.06 21.93
N ASN A 100 37.81 -11.86 23.01
CA ASN A 100 36.97 -13.06 23.12
C ASN A 100 35.53 -12.74 23.59
N ILE A 101 35.35 -11.66 24.35
CA ILE A 101 34.05 -11.13 24.75
C ILE A 101 33.37 -10.43 23.56
N GLU A 102 34.12 -9.63 22.81
CA GLU A 102 33.66 -8.92 21.61
C GLU A 102 33.22 -9.91 20.52
N ILE A 103 33.98 -11.01 20.31
CA ILE A 103 33.58 -12.10 19.40
C ILE A 103 32.27 -12.77 19.86
N ARG A 104 32.09 -13.02 21.17
CA ARG A 104 30.86 -13.62 21.72
C ARG A 104 29.63 -12.70 21.61
N GLU A 105 29.79 -11.40 21.84
CA GLU A 105 28.71 -10.42 21.64
C GLU A 105 28.33 -10.31 20.15
N THR A 106 29.30 -10.34 19.23
CA THR A 106 28.98 -10.35 17.79
C THR A 106 28.25 -11.61 17.34
N ASP A 107 28.55 -12.78 17.91
CA ASP A 107 27.84 -14.02 17.60
C ASP A 107 26.42 -14.03 18.18
N GLU A 108 26.20 -13.48 19.38
CA GLU A 108 24.85 -13.31 19.94
C GLU A 108 24.01 -12.31 19.14
N LEU A 109 24.59 -11.16 18.76
CA LEU A 109 23.92 -10.17 17.91
C LEU A 109 23.55 -10.75 16.55
N ARG A 110 24.46 -11.52 15.95
CA ARG A 110 24.22 -12.21 14.69
C ARG A 110 23.09 -13.24 14.81
N ASN A 111 23.05 -14.02 15.88
CA ASN A 111 21.99 -14.99 16.12
C ASN A 111 20.62 -14.32 16.34
N ARG A 112 20.59 -13.18 17.04
CA ARG A 112 19.37 -12.36 17.19
C ARG A 112 18.91 -11.81 15.84
N LEU A 113 19.82 -11.22 15.08
CA LEU A 113 19.54 -10.69 13.74
C LEU A 113 19.02 -11.79 12.80
N GLU A 114 19.61 -12.98 12.83
CA GLU A 114 19.18 -14.12 12.02
C GLU A 114 17.78 -14.60 12.41
N THR A 115 17.46 -14.58 13.72
CA THR A 115 16.13 -14.90 14.24
C THR A 115 15.10 -13.86 13.81
N ASP A 116 15.43 -12.58 13.88
CA ASP A 116 14.56 -11.49 13.46
C ASP A 116 14.34 -11.52 11.94
N LEU A 117 15.39 -11.74 11.16
CA LEU A 117 15.30 -11.90 9.71
C LEU A 117 14.38 -13.06 9.33
N LEU A 118 14.47 -14.18 10.07
CA LEU A 118 13.61 -15.34 9.87
C LEU A 118 12.15 -15.02 10.24
N ASN A 119 11.92 -14.28 11.33
CA ASN A 119 10.58 -13.85 11.75
C ASN A 119 9.95 -12.89 10.75
N TYR A 120 10.70 -11.89 10.27
CA TYR A 120 10.25 -10.97 9.23
C TYR A 120 9.99 -11.69 7.91
N SER A 121 10.83 -12.66 7.53
CA SER A 121 10.60 -13.49 6.34
C SER A 121 9.31 -14.32 6.44
N LYS A 122 9.01 -14.90 7.61
CA LYS A 122 7.73 -15.59 7.87
C LYS A 122 6.54 -14.64 7.78
N LEU A 123 6.66 -13.46 8.40
CA LEU A 123 5.60 -12.45 8.41
C LEU A 123 5.35 -11.91 6.99
N LEU A 124 6.42 -11.69 6.22
CA LEU A 124 6.33 -11.31 4.81
C LEU A 124 5.63 -12.39 3.98
N ASN A 125 6.02 -13.66 4.15
CA ASN A 125 5.36 -14.77 3.47
C ASN A 125 3.87 -14.87 3.84
N GLN A 126 3.51 -14.60 5.09
CA GLN A 126 2.12 -14.55 5.52
C GLN A 126 1.38 -13.37 4.89
N LYS A 127 1.98 -12.17 4.85
CA LYS A 127 1.41 -11.00 4.16
C LYS A 127 1.20 -11.26 2.67
N VAL A 128 2.16 -11.90 2.00
CA VAL A 128 2.05 -12.29 0.58
C VAL A 128 0.92 -13.29 0.36
N LYS A 129 0.76 -14.29 1.23
CA LYS A 129 -0.37 -15.23 1.16
C LYS A 129 -1.71 -14.51 1.33
N ASN A 130 -1.83 -13.67 2.35
CA ASN A 130 -3.06 -12.90 2.61
C ASN A 130 -3.39 -11.96 1.43
N PHE A 131 -2.37 -11.31 0.86
CA PHE A 131 -2.53 -10.45 -0.30
C PHE A 131 -3.03 -11.23 -1.51
N LYS A 132 -2.46 -12.42 -1.77
CA LYS A 132 -2.93 -13.30 -2.84
C LYS A 132 -4.39 -13.71 -2.63
N THR A 133 -4.78 -14.10 -1.42
CA THR A 133 -6.17 -14.44 -1.10
C THR A 133 -7.11 -13.27 -1.36
N LYS A 134 -6.73 -12.05 -0.96
CA LYS A 134 -7.52 -10.85 -1.25
C LYS A 134 -7.65 -10.55 -2.75
N ILE A 135 -6.57 -10.76 -3.52
CA ILE A 135 -6.64 -10.63 -5.00
C ILE A 135 -7.60 -11.66 -5.59
N ASP A 136 -7.56 -12.90 -5.10
CA ASP A 136 -8.45 -13.96 -5.57
C ASP A 136 -9.92 -13.61 -5.24
N GLU A 137 -10.20 -13.12 -4.03
CA GLU A 137 -11.51 -12.60 -3.62
C GLU A 137 -11.98 -11.42 -4.49
N ASP A 138 -11.12 -10.43 -4.71
CA ASP A 138 -11.43 -9.27 -5.56
C ASP A 138 -11.72 -9.69 -7.00
N THR A 139 -10.98 -10.67 -7.52
CA THR A 139 -11.19 -11.24 -8.86
C THR A 139 -12.54 -11.93 -8.95
N GLU A 140 -12.96 -12.66 -7.92
CA GLU A 140 -14.29 -13.28 -7.86
C GLU A 140 -15.41 -12.21 -7.82
N VAL A 141 -15.22 -11.15 -7.03
CA VAL A 141 -16.18 -10.03 -6.98
C VAL A 141 -16.29 -9.34 -8.33
N LEU A 142 -15.18 -9.12 -9.04
CA LEU A 142 -15.18 -8.56 -10.39
C LEU A 142 -15.92 -9.46 -11.38
N GLN A 143 -15.68 -10.77 -11.36
CA GLN A 143 -16.40 -11.72 -12.22
C GLN A 143 -17.90 -11.74 -11.92
N ASN A 144 -18.29 -11.72 -10.64
CA ASN A 144 -19.70 -11.63 -10.25
C ASN A 144 -20.33 -10.31 -10.71
N THR A 145 -19.60 -9.21 -10.59
CA THR A 145 -20.05 -7.88 -11.04
C THR A 145 -20.21 -7.86 -12.55
N GLU A 146 -19.25 -8.39 -13.30
CA GLU A 146 -19.30 -8.54 -14.76
C GLU A 146 -20.49 -9.39 -15.20
N ASN A 147 -20.76 -10.51 -14.51
CA ASN A 147 -21.93 -11.34 -14.76
C ASN A 147 -23.25 -10.60 -14.51
N ILE A 148 -23.34 -9.82 -13.43
CA ILE A 148 -24.51 -8.99 -13.11
C ILE A 148 -24.69 -7.90 -14.18
N PHE A 149 -23.62 -7.20 -14.56
CA PHE A 149 -23.65 -6.19 -15.60
C PHE A 149 -24.08 -6.78 -16.93
N SER A 150 -23.50 -7.90 -17.34
CA SER A 150 -23.86 -8.61 -18.57
C SER A 150 -25.34 -8.99 -18.55
N LYS A 151 -25.82 -9.59 -17.47
CA LYS A 151 -27.24 -9.96 -17.32
C LYS A 151 -28.16 -8.74 -17.38
N ASN A 152 -27.79 -7.64 -16.75
CA ASN A 152 -28.56 -6.39 -16.79
C ASN A 152 -28.55 -5.77 -18.19
N LEU A 153 -27.40 -5.81 -18.89
CA LEU A 153 -27.26 -5.26 -20.23
C LEU A 153 -28.09 -6.06 -21.25
N PHE A 154 -28.05 -7.40 -21.17
CA PHE A 154 -28.95 -8.27 -21.93
C PHE A 154 -30.43 -8.01 -21.59
N GLY A 155 -30.77 -7.85 -20.30
CA GLY A 155 -32.13 -7.53 -19.88
C GLY A 155 -32.63 -6.18 -20.39
N VAL A 156 -31.75 -5.17 -20.41
CA VAL A 156 -32.04 -3.83 -20.97
C VAL A 156 -32.17 -3.90 -22.49
N GLU A 157 -31.28 -4.61 -23.18
CA GLU A 157 -31.37 -4.80 -24.64
C GLU A 157 -32.66 -5.52 -25.03
N ASP A 158 -33.03 -6.57 -24.30
CA ASP A 158 -34.31 -7.26 -24.48
C ASP A 158 -35.51 -6.36 -24.19
N GLY A 159 -35.44 -5.55 -23.12
CA GLY A 159 -36.47 -4.57 -22.79
C GLY A 159 -36.63 -3.51 -23.89
N VAL A 160 -35.52 -2.95 -24.37
CA VAL A 160 -35.49 -1.96 -25.46
C VAL A 160 -35.97 -2.56 -26.77
N SER A 161 -35.59 -3.80 -27.10
CA SER A 161 -36.04 -4.47 -28.31
C SER A 161 -37.54 -4.78 -28.28
N ARG A 162 -38.09 -5.16 -27.12
CA ARG A 162 -39.53 -5.32 -26.90
C ARG A 162 -40.28 -3.99 -27.03
N LEU A 163 -39.77 -2.93 -26.41
CA LEU A 163 -40.32 -1.58 -26.56
C LEU A 163 -40.30 -1.13 -28.02
N ARG A 164 -39.20 -1.34 -28.74
CA ARG A 164 -39.10 -1.02 -30.17
C ARG A 164 -40.09 -1.81 -31.01
N LYS A 165 -40.24 -3.12 -30.75
CA LYS A 165 -41.24 -3.97 -31.43
C LYS A 165 -42.67 -3.54 -31.11
N GLN A 166 -42.96 -3.11 -29.89
CA GLN A 166 -44.29 -2.64 -29.50
C GLN A 166 -44.60 -1.26 -30.10
N VAL A 167 -43.62 -0.35 -30.15
CA VAL A 167 -43.75 0.97 -30.76
C VAL A 167 -43.85 0.89 -32.29
N MET A 168 -43.15 -0.05 -32.93
CA MET A 168 -43.26 -0.27 -34.38
C MET A 168 -44.40 -1.22 -34.79
N GLY A 169 -44.83 -2.11 -33.91
CA GLY A 169 -45.91 -3.08 -34.15
C GLY A 169 -47.30 -2.61 -33.70
N GLY A 170 -47.38 -1.63 -32.82
CA GLY A 170 -48.63 -0.95 -32.45
C GLY A 170 -49.07 0.00 -33.55
N PHE A 171 -50.37 -0.03 -33.87
CA PHE A 171 -51.03 0.76 -34.92
C PHE A 171 -50.35 2.10 -35.21
N SER A 172 -49.69 2.19 -36.38
CA SER A 172 -49.08 3.44 -36.84
C SER A 172 -50.13 4.57 -36.80
N PRO A 173 -49.82 5.74 -36.22
CA PRO A 173 -50.72 6.90 -36.22
C PRO A 173 -51.23 7.25 -37.63
N LEU A 174 -50.38 7.03 -38.65
CA LEU A 174 -50.72 7.20 -40.06
C LEU A 174 -51.86 6.25 -40.48
N ARG A 175 -51.83 4.99 -40.04
CA ARG A 175 -52.86 3.98 -40.35
C ARG A 175 -54.20 4.33 -39.69
N MET A 176 -54.18 4.89 -38.47
CA MET A 176 -55.38 5.41 -37.82
C MET A 176 -55.97 6.62 -38.56
N LEU A 177 -55.11 7.52 -39.05
CA LEU A 177 -55.52 8.67 -39.85
C LEU A 177 -56.18 8.23 -41.16
N PHE A 178 -55.55 7.29 -41.88
CA PHE A 178 -56.14 6.70 -43.10
C PHE A 178 -57.45 5.97 -42.83
N LEU A 179 -57.55 5.21 -41.72
CA LEU A 179 -58.79 4.55 -41.32
C LEU A 179 -59.91 5.57 -41.07
N SER A 180 -59.59 6.66 -40.36
CA SER A 180 -60.54 7.75 -40.10
C SER A 180 -61.03 8.40 -41.40
N ILE A 181 -60.12 8.78 -42.30
CA ILE A 181 -60.48 9.33 -43.61
C ILE A 181 -61.33 8.34 -44.41
N PHE A 182 -60.99 7.05 -44.37
CA PHE A 182 -61.72 6.01 -45.08
C PHE A 182 -63.16 5.86 -44.57
N ILE A 183 -63.36 5.89 -43.24
CA ILE A 183 -64.68 5.89 -42.63
C ILE A 183 -65.48 7.14 -43.04
N PHE A 184 -64.86 8.31 -43.04
CA PHE A 184 -65.49 9.54 -43.50
C PHE A 184 -65.91 9.48 -44.97
N LEU A 185 -65.08 8.91 -45.84
CA LEU A 185 -65.38 8.71 -47.26
C LEU A 185 -66.55 7.74 -47.46
N LEU A 186 -66.56 6.62 -46.73
CA LEU A 186 -67.67 5.67 -46.75
C LEU A 186 -68.97 6.35 -46.31
N MET A 187 -68.94 7.06 -45.18
CA MET A 187 -70.12 7.77 -44.67
C MET A 187 -70.63 8.82 -45.65
N TYR A 188 -69.73 9.60 -46.25
CA TYR A 188 -70.08 10.58 -47.28
C TYR A 188 -70.71 9.93 -48.52
N PHE A 189 -70.18 8.79 -48.95
CA PHE A 189 -70.73 8.04 -50.08
C PHE A 189 -72.14 7.55 -49.77
N PHE A 190 -72.37 6.98 -48.59
CA PHE A 190 -73.70 6.54 -48.16
C PHE A 190 -74.71 7.69 -48.15
N ILE A 191 -74.38 8.85 -47.57
CA ILE A 191 -75.28 10.02 -47.52
C ILE A 191 -75.62 10.55 -48.93
N ARG A 192 -74.69 10.45 -49.87
CA ARG A 192 -74.85 11.06 -51.20
C ARG A 192 -75.56 10.15 -52.19
N PHE A 193 -75.41 8.83 -52.06
CA PHE A 193 -75.90 7.86 -53.04
C PHE A 193 -77.05 6.98 -52.54
N PHE A 194 -77.34 6.99 -51.23
CA PHE A 194 -78.45 6.27 -50.61
C PHE A 194 -79.38 7.26 -49.89
#